data_AF-A0A7S3JEY6-F1
#
_entry.id   AF-A0A7S3JEY6-F1
#
_cell.length_a   1.000
_cell.length_b   1.000
_cell.length_c   1.000
_cell.angle_alpha   90.00
_cell.angle_beta   90.00
_cell.angle_gamma   90.00
#
_symmetry.space_group_name_H-M   'P 1'
#
loop_
_entity.id
_entity.type
_entity.pdbx_description
1 polymer ?
#
loop_
_entity_poly.entity_id
_entity_poly.type
_entity_poly.pdbx_seq_one_letter_code
_entity_poly.pdbx_strand_id
1 'polypeptide(L)'
;MMYERNLFPYFGKQNPQAFRDNRYWNEEVDNIYKSHLQLFEYLYKTYGGTHMKPGDQLFMTTDELESIFADSELINDSLVSRDIAVFYSLSMMTQVDEINKDRHLRMR
;
A
#
# COMPACT_ATOMS: atom_id res chain seq x y z
N MET A 1 15.86 30.13 6.01
CA MET A 1 14.65 29.87 5.19
C MET A 1 13.68 28.95 5.94
N MET A 2 12.39 28.89 5.55
CA MET A 2 11.35 28.05 6.20
C MET A 2 11.78 26.57 6.33
N TYR A 3 12.51 26.07 5.34
CA TYR A 3 13.09 24.71 5.31
C TYR A 3 14.06 24.43 6.47
N GLU A 4 15.06 25.29 6.67
CA GLU A 4 16.13 25.10 7.66
C GLU A 4 15.64 25.22 9.11
N ARG A 5 14.64 26.07 9.34
CA ARG A 5 14.08 26.31 10.69
C ARG A 5 13.01 25.32 11.09
N ASN A 6 12.17 24.86 10.14
CA ASN A 6 10.97 24.10 10.48
C ASN A 6 11.04 22.62 10.07
N LEU A 7 11.78 22.27 9.02
CA LEU A 7 11.81 20.89 8.48
C LEU A 7 13.12 20.16 8.84
N PHE A 8 14.25 20.85 8.71
CA PHE A 8 15.57 20.27 9.00
C PHE A 8 15.72 19.65 10.40
N PRO A 9 15.16 20.22 11.50
CA PRO A 9 15.29 19.64 12.84
C PRO A 9 14.56 18.31 13.03
N TYR A 10 13.63 17.96 12.15
CA TYR A 10 12.83 16.73 12.22
C TYR A 10 13.20 15.73 11.13
N PHE A 11 14.02 16.16 10.16
CA PHE A 11 14.49 15.31 9.07
C PHE A 11 15.33 14.16 9.62
N GLY A 12 14.90 12.92 9.38
CA GLY A 12 15.59 11.70 9.83
C GLY A 12 15.35 11.28 11.30
N LYS A 13 14.56 12.03 12.09
CA LYS A 13 14.22 11.63 13.47
C LYS A 13 13.16 10.53 13.54
N GLN A 14 12.28 10.47 12.55
CA GLN A 14 11.32 9.40 12.42
C GLN A 14 11.92 8.35 11.49
N ASN A 15 12.17 7.15 12.01
CA ASN A 15 12.59 6.01 11.22
C ASN A 15 11.34 5.18 10.84
N PRO A 16 10.81 5.29 9.61
CA PRO A 16 9.65 4.51 9.19
C PRO A 16 9.93 3.00 9.22
N GLN A 17 11.20 2.61 9.10
CA GLN A 17 11.66 1.23 9.17
C GLN A 17 11.49 0.64 10.57
N ALA A 18 11.57 1.46 11.62
CA ALA A 18 11.41 0.99 12.99
C ALA A 18 10.02 0.39 13.25
N PHE A 19 8.96 0.89 12.61
CA PHE A 19 7.65 0.26 12.71
C PHE A 19 7.63 -1.10 12.03
N ARG A 20 8.27 -1.20 10.85
CA ARG A 20 8.29 -2.45 10.08
C ARG A 20 9.00 -3.54 10.86
N ASP A 21 10.22 -3.28 11.32
CA ASP A 21 11.04 -4.26 12.02
C ASP A 21 10.38 -4.73 13.32
N ASN A 22 9.68 -3.84 14.04
CA ASN A 22 9.11 -4.16 15.34
C ASN A 22 7.67 -4.69 15.30
N ARG A 23 6.88 -4.36 14.26
CA ARG A 23 5.42 -4.58 14.27
C ARG A 23 4.87 -5.26 13.02
N TYR A 24 5.58 -5.22 11.90
CA TYR A 24 5.07 -5.73 10.62
C TYR A 24 5.88 -6.94 10.10
N TRP A 25 7.21 -6.86 10.13
CA TRP A 25 8.12 -7.92 9.70
C TRP A 25 8.45 -8.85 10.86
N ASN A 26 7.42 -9.47 11.42
CA ASN A 26 7.55 -10.50 12.44
C ASN A 26 6.84 -11.79 11.99
N GLU A 27 7.19 -12.88 12.65
CA GLU A 27 6.71 -14.23 12.30
C GLU A 27 5.19 -14.37 12.51
N GLU A 28 4.62 -13.68 13.51
CA GLU A 28 3.19 -13.72 13.79
C GLU A 28 2.38 -13.17 12.61
N VAL A 29 2.79 -12.02 12.07
CA VAL A 29 2.17 -11.40 10.89
C VAL A 29 2.35 -12.28 9.65
N ASP A 30 3.54 -12.87 9.45
CA ASP A 30 3.80 -13.78 8.34
C ASP A 30 2.90 -15.04 8.38
N ASN A 31 2.69 -15.60 9.58
CA ASN A 31 1.78 -16.74 9.77
C ASN A 31 0.32 -16.40 9.44
N ILE A 32 -0.13 -15.18 9.76
CA ILE A 32 -1.47 -14.70 9.38
C ILE A 32 -1.57 -14.58 7.86
N TYR A 33 -0.58 -13.98 7.20
CA TYR A 33 -0.58 -13.87 5.74
C TYR A 33 -0.59 -15.22 5.05
N LYS A 34 0.24 -16.18 5.51
CA LYS A 34 0.27 -17.54 4.93
C LYS A 34 -1.05 -18.28 5.10
N SER A 35 -1.65 -18.21 6.29
CA SER A 35 -2.92 -18.89 6.56
C SER A 35 -4.10 -18.31 5.78
N HIS A 36 -4.08 -17.00 5.48
CA HIS A 36 -5.18 -16.31 4.78
C HIS A 36 -4.83 -15.91 3.35
N LEU A 37 -3.74 -16.44 2.77
CA LEU A 37 -3.27 -16.05 1.45
C LEU A 37 -4.35 -16.19 0.36
N GLN A 38 -5.12 -17.29 0.42
CA GLN A 38 -6.20 -17.56 -0.52
C GLN A 38 -7.30 -16.49 -0.50
N LEU A 39 -7.61 -15.96 0.70
CA LEU A 39 -8.57 -14.88 0.86
C LEU A 39 -8.05 -13.59 0.23
N PHE A 40 -6.79 -13.24 0.48
CA PHE A 40 -6.18 -12.06 -0.12
C PHE A 40 -6.10 -12.16 -1.65
N GLU A 41 -5.74 -13.32 -2.19
CA GLU A 41 -5.75 -13.54 -3.64
C GLU A 41 -7.16 -13.43 -4.23
N TYR A 42 -8.17 -13.96 -3.52
CA TYR A 42 -9.56 -13.86 -3.94
C TYR A 42 -10.02 -12.41 -3.98
N LEU A 43 -9.76 -11.62 -2.93
CA LEU A 43 -10.08 -10.20 -2.90
C LEU A 43 -9.35 -9.44 -4.01
N TYR A 44 -8.06 -9.71 -4.20
CA TYR A 44 -7.25 -9.06 -5.23
C TYR A 44 -7.76 -9.34 -6.65
N LYS A 45 -8.20 -10.57 -6.94
CA LYS A 45 -8.78 -10.96 -8.23
C LYS A 45 -10.22 -10.46 -8.42
N THR A 46 -10.95 -10.27 -7.32
CA THR A 46 -12.35 -9.83 -7.37
C THR A 46 -12.45 -8.33 -7.66
N TYR A 47 -11.59 -7.54 -7.03
CA TYR A 47 -11.62 -6.08 -7.12
C TYR A 47 -10.61 -5.50 -8.12
N GLY A 48 -9.54 -6.23 -8.44
CA GLY A 48 -8.50 -5.76 -9.35
C GLY A 48 -8.77 -6.08 -10.82
N GLY A 49 -8.18 -5.29 -11.72
CA GLY A 49 -8.09 -5.61 -13.14
C GLY A 49 -9.16 -4.97 -14.03
N THR A 50 -9.96 -4.04 -13.51
CA THR A 50 -10.93 -3.27 -14.30
C THR A 50 -10.23 -2.34 -15.30
N HIS A 51 -9.05 -1.82 -14.93
CA HIS A 51 -8.22 -0.95 -15.78
C HIS A 51 -7.18 -1.72 -16.61
N MET A 52 -7.24 -3.05 -16.61
CA MET A 52 -6.26 -3.91 -17.28
C MET A 52 -6.50 -3.96 -18.79
N LYS A 53 -5.43 -3.83 -19.58
CA LYS A 53 -5.51 -4.09 -21.02
C LYS A 53 -5.36 -5.60 -21.30
N PRO A 54 -5.95 -6.11 -22.39
CA PRO A 54 -5.74 -7.50 -22.79
C PRO A 54 -4.24 -7.83 -22.92
N GLY A 55 -3.76 -8.79 -22.12
CA GLY A 55 -2.36 -9.21 -22.09
C GLY A 55 -1.51 -8.60 -20.96
N ASP A 56 -2.03 -7.62 -20.21
CA ASP A 56 -1.36 -7.11 -19.02
C ASP A 56 -1.47 -8.11 -17.85
N GLN A 57 -0.49 -8.08 -16.95
CA GLN A 57 -0.57 -8.81 -15.68
C GLN A 57 -1.57 -8.12 -14.74
N LEU A 58 -2.35 -8.91 -13.99
CA LEU A 58 -3.33 -8.40 -13.04
C LEU A 58 -2.71 -7.40 -12.05
N PHE A 59 -3.14 -6.15 -12.14
CA PHE A 59 -2.78 -5.09 -11.21
C PHE A 59 -4.03 -4.48 -10.59
N MET A 60 -3.83 -3.86 -9.43
CA MET A 60 -4.87 -3.12 -8.73
C MET A 60 -4.51 -1.64 -8.67
N THR A 61 -5.48 -0.77 -8.96
CA THR A 61 -5.36 0.69 -8.86
C THR A 61 -5.88 1.20 -7.50
N THR A 62 -5.63 2.48 -7.21
CA THR A 62 -6.03 3.10 -5.93
C THR A 62 -7.55 3.11 -5.73
N ASP A 63 -8.33 3.36 -6.78
CA ASP A 63 -9.80 3.35 -6.78
C ASP A 63 -10.37 1.94 -6.58
N GLU A 64 -9.75 0.93 -7.18
CA GLU A 64 -10.09 -0.48 -6.95
C GLU A 64 -9.81 -0.88 -5.49
N LEU A 65 -8.69 -0.41 -4.93
CA LEU A 65 -8.39 -0.61 -3.51
C LEU A 65 -9.41 0.10 -2.62
N GLU A 66 -9.75 1.36 -2.91
CA GLU A 66 -10.75 2.12 -2.14
C GLU A 66 -12.10 1.42 -2.12
N SER A 67 -12.49 0.79 -3.23
CA SER A 67 -13.73 0.01 -3.32
C SER A 67 -13.77 -1.15 -2.33
N ILE A 68 -12.63 -1.82 -2.06
CA ILE A 68 -12.56 -2.89 -1.04
C ILE A 68 -12.87 -2.34 0.34
N PHE A 69 -12.28 -1.19 0.70
CA PHE A 69 -12.47 -0.58 2.02
C PHE A 69 -13.88 0.00 2.19
N ALA A 70 -14.47 0.51 1.12
CA ALA A 70 -15.85 0.98 1.11
C ALA A 70 -16.83 -0.19 1.31
N ASP A 71 -16.68 -1.27 0.54
CA ASP A 71 -17.57 -2.45 0.61
C ASP A 71 -17.45 -3.22 1.92
N SER A 72 -16.28 -3.16 2.57
CA SER A 72 -16.03 -3.78 3.88
C SER A 72 -16.41 -2.89 5.06
N GLU A 73 -17.00 -1.72 4.81
CA GLU A 73 -17.37 -0.74 5.85
C GLU A 73 -16.20 -0.34 6.76
N LEU A 74 -14.97 -0.39 6.23
CA LEU A 74 -13.76 -0.01 6.96
C LEU A 74 -13.55 1.50 6.98
N ILE A 75 -14.16 2.23 6.04
CA ILE A 75 -14.10 3.69 5.99
C ILE A 75 -14.97 4.27 7.11
N ASN A 76 -14.36 5.01 8.02
CA ASN A 76 -15.01 5.64 9.16
C ASN A 76 -14.29 6.93 9.58
N ASP A 77 -14.73 7.56 10.67
CA ASP A 77 -14.15 8.82 11.16
C ASP A 77 -12.64 8.73 11.49
N SER A 78 -12.13 7.52 11.77
CA SER A 78 -10.72 7.26 12.07
C SER A 78 -9.90 6.83 10.84
N LEU A 79 -10.55 6.29 9.80
CA LEU A 79 -9.92 5.87 8.55
C LEU A 79 -10.72 6.44 7.38
N VAL A 80 -10.26 7.56 6.82
CA VAL A 80 -10.95 8.23 5.72
C VAL A 80 -10.38 7.81 4.36
N SER A 81 -11.16 7.95 3.28
CA SER A 81 -10.73 7.63 1.90
C SER A 81 -9.35 8.17 1.52
N ARG A 82 -9.02 9.38 1.98
CA ARG A 82 -7.71 10.00 1.71
C ARG A 82 -6.55 9.17 2.27
N ASP A 83 -6.74 8.51 3.40
CA ASP A 83 -5.70 7.72 4.05
C ASP A 83 -5.38 6.46 3.21
N ILE A 84 -6.38 5.91 2.51
CA ILE A 84 -6.22 4.77 1.59
C ILE A 84 -5.26 5.13 0.45
N ALA A 85 -5.41 6.32 -0.15
CA ALA A 85 -4.50 6.79 -1.20
C ALA A 85 -3.06 6.93 -0.70
N VAL A 86 -2.88 7.37 0.55
CA VAL A 86 -1.56 7.43 1.21
C VAL A 86 -1.01 6.02 1.41
N PHE A 87 -1.82 5.07 1.89
CA PHE A 87 -1.41 3.68 2.09
C PHE A 87 -1.00 3.00 0.80
N TYR A 88 -1.78 3.18 -0.28
CA TYR A 88 -1.45 2.67 -1.60
C TYR A 88 -0.09 3.19 -2.06
N SER A 89 0.13 4.50 -1.96
CA SER A 89 1.39 5.15 -2.34
C SER A 89 2.57 4.59 -1.54
N LEU A 90 2.43 4.46 -0.21
CA LEU A 90 3.46 3.92 0.67
C LEU A 90 3.77 2.45 0.36
N SER A 91 2.76 1.63 0.08
CA SER A 91 2.93 0.23 -0.30
C SER A 91 3.63 0.10 -1.66
N MET A 92 3.28 0.93 -2.64
CA MET A 92 3.94 0.93 -3.94
C MET A 92 5.43 1.32 -3.83
N MET A 93 5.81 2.17 -2.86
CA MET A 93 7.22 2.51 -2.60
C MET A 93 8.03 1.35 -1.98
N THR A 94 7.37 0.29 -1.49
CA THR A 94 8.06 -0.91 -0.96
C THR A 94 8.35 -1.96 -2.03
N GLN A 95 7.73 -1.84 -3.20
CA GLN A 95 7.99 -2.74 -4.31
C GLN A 95 9.38 -2.44 -4.88
N VAL A 96 10.33 -3.33 -4.62
CA VAL A 96 11.63 -3.31 -5.28
C VAL A 96 11.46 -4.09 -6.58
N ASP A 97 11.24 -3.37 -7.69
CA ASP A 97 11.13 -3.99 -9.01
C ASP A 97 12.55 -4.23 -9.56
N GLU A 98 13.04 -5.46 -9.39
CA GLU A 98 14.40 -5.83 -9.80
C GLU A 98 14.54 -5.98 -11.32
N ILE A 99 13.44 -6.07 -12.07
CA ILE A 99 13.47 -6.47 -13.50
C ILE A 99 12.76 -5.48 -14.42
N ASN A 100 11.57 -4.95 -14.08
CA ASN A 100 10.78 -4.12 -15.00
C ASN A 100 10.43 -2.75 -14.38
N LYS A 101 11.26 -1.75 -14.65
CA LYS A 101 11.19 -0.40 -14.08
C LYS A 101 9.98 0.48 -14.49
N ASP A 102 8.82 -0.08 -14.84
CA ASP A 102 7.68 0.73 -15.31
C ASP A 102 6.51 0.81 -14.32
N ARG A 103 6.48 -0.02 -13.26
CA ARG A 103 5.32 -0.07 -12.36
C ARG A 103 5.23 1.12 -11.40
N HIS A 104 6.36 1.64 -10.93
CA HIS A 104 6.39 2.84 -10.07
C HIS A 104 5.96 4.13 -10.81
N LEU A 105 6.03 4.15 -12.15
CA LEU A 105 5.53 5.26 -12.96
C LEU A 105 3.99 5.31 -13.00
N ARG A 106 3.31 4.24 -12.58
CA ARG A 106 1.85 4.14 -12.51
C ARG A 106 1.28 4.58 -11.15
N MET A 107 2.07 5.22 -10.28
CA MET A 107 1.65 5.78 -8.98
C MET A 107 0.66 6.98 -9.09
N ARG A 108 0.08 7.25 -10.26
CA ARG A 108 -0.72 8.45 -10.54
C ARG A 108 -2.15 8.11 -10.92
#